data_AF-Q9DDR9-F1
#
_entry.id   AF-Q9DDR9-F1
#
_cell.length_a   1.000
_cell.length_b   1.000
_cell.length_c   1.000
_cell.angle_alpha   90.00
_cell.angle_beta   90.00
_cell.angle_gamma   90.00
#
_symmetry.space_group_name_H-M   'P 1'
#
loop_
_entity.id
_entity.type
_entity.pdbx_description
1 polymer ?
#
loop_
_entity_poly.entity_id
_entity_poly.type
_entity_poly.pdbx_seq_one_letter_code
_entity_poly.pdbx_strand_id
1 'polypeptide(L)'
;TIVALMQAGDRNEFRRAFAGATIHDFFNWLAVFALLPIEVISGYLYHFTNVIVESFHLESGEDAPELLKVITDPFTKLIIELDKSVINAIATNDESAKNKSLVKVWCITETNVTLQNVTIPPSENCTSSELCWSEGNVTWTMKNISETEYITKCRHLFAETDLPDLAIGLILLALSLLVLCSCLVMIVKLLNSVLKGQVASVIKKTINTDFPFPFTWLAGYLAMLAGAGM
;
A
#
# COMPACT_ATOMS: atom_id res chain seq x y z
N THR A 1 -1.90 25.59 6.60
CA THR A 1 -1.21 26.70 7.29
C THR A 1 0.29 26.77 7.01
N ILE A 2 1.07 25.68 7.11
CA ILE A 2 2.54 25.69 6.85
C ILE A 2 2.93 26.07 5.41
N VAL A 3 2.19 25.60 4.40
CA VAL A 3 2.49 25.90 2.98
C VAL A 3 2.24 27.38 2.64
N ALA A 4 1.30 28.04 3.31
CA ALA A 4 1.04 29.48 3.10
C ALA A 4 2.16 30.36 3.65
N LEU A 5 2.80 29.97 4.76
CA LEU A 5 3.96 30.68 5.33
C LEU A 5 5.19 30.62 4.40
N MET A 6 5.35 29.56 3.61
CA MET A 6 6.45 29.40 2.66
C MET A 6 6.34 30.34 1.44
N GLN A 7 5.15 30.90 1.19
CA GLN A 7 4.84 31.81 0.07
C GLN A 7 4.68 33.28 0.53
N ALA A 8 5.21 33.64 1.71
CA ALA A 8 5.11 34.98 2.30
C ALA A 8 5.80 36.11 1.51
N GLY A 9 6.58 35.78 0.47
CA GLY A 9 7.27 36.75 -0.39
C GLY A 9 6.34 37.52 -1.35
N ASP A 10 5.16 36.97 -1.70
CA ASP A 10 4.16 37.65 -2.54
C ASP A 10 2.83 37.77 -1.80
N ARG A 11 2.43 39.01 -1.52
CA ARG A 11 1.25 39.35 -0.72
C ARG A 11 -0.05 38.85 -1.33
N ASN A 12 -0.14 38.74 -2.66
CA ASN A 12 -1.37 38.33 -3.32
C ASN A 12 -1.53 36.80 -3.29
N GLU A 13 -0.45 36.06 -3.50
CA GLU A 13 -0.44 34.59 -3.40
C GLU A 13 -0.58 34.13 -1.96
N PHE A 14 0.06 34.80 -0.99
CA PHE A 14 -0.16 34.55 0.44
C PHE A 14 -1.64 34.70 0.82
N ARG A 15 -2.31 35.78 0.37
CA ARG A 15 -3.72 36.02 0.66
C ARG A 15 -4.63 34.92 0.09
N ARG A 16 -4.36 34.46 -1.14
CA ARG A 16 -5.12 33.39 -1.79
C ARG A 16 -4.90 32.04 -1.11
N ALA A 17 -3.63 31.70 -0.80
CA ALA A 17 -3.28 30.48 -0.11
C ALA A 17 -3.83 30.45 1.33
N PHE A 18 -3.79 31.57 2.04
CA PHE A 18 -4.34 31.70 3.39
C PHE A 18 -5.86 31.56 3.40
N ALA A 19 -6.57 32.24 2.50
CA ALA A 19 -8.03 32.11 2.37
C ALA A 19 -8.46 30.68 2.02
N GLY A 20 -7.70 30.01 1.13
CA GLY A 20 -7.94 28.61 0.79
C GLY A 20 -7.75 27.68 2.00
N ALA A 21 -6.70 27.88 2.79
CA ALA A 21 -6.46 27.11 4.00
C ALA A 21 -7.59 27.30 5.03
N THR A 22 -8.06 28.53 5.26
CA THR A 22 -9.14 28.79 6.21
C THR A 22 -10.47 28.16 5.77
N ILE A 23 -10.79 28.17 4.47
CA ILE A 23 -12.03 27.55 3.97
C ILE A 23 -11.98 26.04 4.14
N HIS A 24 -10.82 25.41 3.90
CA HIS A 24 -10.65 23.99 4.14
C HIS A 24 -10.86 23.65 5.62
N ASP A 25 -10.29 24.44 6.54
CA ASP A 25 -10.47 24.23 7.98
C ASP A 25 -11.95 24.40 8.39
N PHE A 26 -12.63 25.43 7.89
CA PHE A 26 -14.08 25.63 8.14
C PHE A 26 -14.95 24.54 7.54
N PHE A 27 -14.62 24.04 6.33
CA PHE A 27 -15.34 22.93 5.72
C PHE A 27 -15.23 21.67 6.57
N ASN A 28 -14.03 21.36 7.08
CA ASN A 28 -13.82 20.23 7.97
C ASN A 28 -14.65 20.35 9.27
N TRP A 29 -14.68 21.54 9.89
CA TRP A 29 -15.50 21.78 11.08
C TRP A 29 -17.00 21.67 10.80
N LEU A 30 -17.47 22.24 9.69
CA LEU A 30 -18.88 22.14 9.28
C LEU A 30 -19.27 20.69 8.97
N ALA A 31 -18.38 19.92 8.34
CA ALA A 31 -18.60 18.49 8.10
C ALA A 31 -18.79 17.74 9.42
N VAL A 32 -17.96 18.00 10.44
CA VAL A 32 -18.16 17.41 11.78
C VAL A 32 -19.49 17.84 12.38
N PHE A 33 -19.82 19.14 12.36
CA PHE A 33 -21.08 19.63 12.92
C PHE A 33 -22.32 19.11 12.19
N ALA A 34 -22.22 18.78 10.90
CA ALA A 34 -23.33 18.20 10.14
C ALA A 34 -23.40 16.67 10.28
N LEU A 35 -22.29 15.98 10.05
CA LEU A 35 -22.24 14.51 10.00
C LEU A 35 -22.30 13.87 11.38
N LEU A 36 -21.75 14.50 12.42
CA LEU A 36 -21.72 13.90 13.76
C LEU A 36 -23.13 13.79 14.38
N PRO A 37 -24.00 14.82 14.34
CA PRO A 37 -25.38 14.66 14.77
C PRO A 37 -26.16 13.66 13.92
N ILE A 38 -25.95 13.64 12.60
CA ILE A 38 -26.58 12.67 11.70
C ILE A 38 -26.16 11.25 12.08
N GLU A 39 -24.88 11.03 12.39
CA GLU A 39 -24.38 9.72 12.81
C GLU A 39 -24.97 9.30 14.15
N VAL A 40 -25.02 10.18 15.14
CA VAL A 40 -25.59 9.88 16.45
C VAL A 40 -27.08 9.53 16.35
N ILE A 41 -27.81 10.13 15.42
CA ILE A 41 -29.25 9.89 15.25
C ILE A 41 -29.54 8.67 14.37
N SER A 42 -28.79 8.46 13.28
CA SER A 42 -29.13 7.48 12.24
C SER A 42 -28.15 6.31 12.12
N GLY A 43 -26.90 6.44 12.58
CA GLY A 43 -25.84 5.47 12.33
C GLY A 43 -25.47 5.30 10.86
N TYR A 44 -25.80 6.27 10.00
CA TYR A 44 -25.63 6.16 8.55
C TYR A 44 -24.20 5.87 8.10
N LEU A 45 -23.20 6.59 8.66
CA LEU A 45 -21.79 6.37 8.30
C LEU A 45 -21.31 5.00 8.79
N TYR A 46 -21.76 4.55 9.97
CA TYR A 46 -21.46 3.20 10.46
C TYR A 46 -21.97 2.13 9.49
N HIS A 47 -23.25 2.18 9.12
CA HIS A 47 -23.82 1.18 8.20
C HIS A 47 -23.17 1.23 6.81
N PHE A 48 -22.94 2.43 6.28
CA PHE A 48 -22.29 2.60 4.98
C PHE A 48 -20.84 2.06 5.00
N THR A 49 -20.08 2.40 6.04
CA THR A 49 -18.70 1.91 6.18
C THR A 49 -18.66 0.41 6.39
N ASN A 50 -19.60 -0.16 7.17
CA ASN A 50 -19.68 -1.60 7.38
C ASN A 50 -19.94 -2.35 6.06
N VAL A 51 -20.87 -1.87 5.23
CA VAL A 51 -21.13 -2.45 3.89
C VAL A 51 -19.88 -2.39 3.00
N ILE A 52 -19.15 -1.27 3.03
CA ILE A 52 -17.90 -1.14 2.27
C ILE A 52 -16.86 -2.15 2.78
N VAL A 53 -16.61 -2.19 4.08
CA VAL A 53 -15.61 -3.08 4.69
C VAL A 53 -15.91 -4.56 4.43
N GLU A 54 -17.18 -4.97 4.56
CA GLU A 54 -17.62 -6.33 4.22
C GLU A 54 -17.44 -6.64 2.73
N SER A 55 -17.71 -5.68 1.85
CA SER A 55 -17.51 -5.85 0.40
C SER A 55 -16.04 -6.08 0.03
N PHE A 56 -15.13 -5.41 0.74
CA PHE A 56 -13.68 -5.54 0.51
C PHE A 56 -13.03 -6.72 1.25
N HIS A 57 -13.80 -7.53 1.99
CA HIS A 57 -13.31 -8.70 2.75
C HIS A 57 -12.08 -8.39 3.60
N LEU A 58 -12.11 -7.23 4.29
CA LEU A 58 -11.00 -6.84 5.14
C LEU A 58 -11.10 -7.61 6.45
N GLU A 59 -10.14 -8.51 6.69
CA GLU A 59 -10.00 -9.13 8.01
C GLU A 59 -9.61 -8.05 9.03
N SER A 60 -10.26 -8.02 10.19
CA SER A 60 -9.89 -7.15 11.31
C SER A 60 -9.03 -7.95 12.29
N GLY A 61 -7.77 -7.55 12.50
CA GLY A 61 -6.80 -8.23 13.37
C GLY A 61 -5.37 -7.69 13.19
N GLU A 62 -4.42 -8.22 13.96
CA GLU A 62 -3.00 -7.79 13.93
C GLU A 62 -2.31 -8.08 12.58
N ASP A 63 -2.86 -9.03 11.81
CA ASP A 63 -2.44 -9.38 10.44
C ASP A 63 -3.36 -8.81 9.34
N ALA A 64 -4.26 -7.87 9.69
CA ALA A 64 -5.19 -7.25 8.74
C ALA A 64 -4.44 -6.56 7.59
N PRO A 65 -4.66 -6.96 6.31
CA PRO A 65 -4.04 -6.28 5.19
C PRO A 65 -4.63 -4.88 5.03
N GLU A 66 -3.76 -3.88 4.87
CA GLU A 66 -4.18 -2.52 4.53
C GLU A 66 -5.10 -2.53 3.31
N LEU A 67 -6.16 -1.71 3.31
CA LEU A 67 -7.10 -1.53 2.18
C LEU A 67 -6.40 -1.43 0.82
N LEU A 68 -5.35 -0.62 0.79
CA LEU A 68 -4.56 -0.39 -0.42
C LEU A 68 -3.84 -1.67 -0.85
N LYS A 69 -3.32 -2.44 0.10
CA LYS A 69 -2.57 -3.68 -0.15
C LYS A 69 -3.43 -4.76 -0.79
N VAL A 70 -4.69 -4.93 -0.38
CA VAL A 70 -5.60 -5.89 -1.04
C VAL A 70 -5.78 -5.57 -2.52
N ILE A 71 -5.86 -4.27 -2.85
CA ILE A 71 -6.03 -3.80 -4.23
C ILE A 71 -4.70 -3.85 -4.99
N THR A 72 -3.58 -3.48 -4.37
CA THR A 72 -2.28 -3.35 -5.04
C THR A 72 -1.50 -4.67 -5.09
N ASP A 73 -1.74 -5.61 -4.19
CA ASP A 73 -1.08 -6.91 -4.13
C ASP A 73 -1.18 -7.69 -5.46
N PRO A 74 -2.37 -7.91 -6.07
CA PRO A 74 -2.45 -8.65 -7.33
C PRO A 74 -1.62 -8.00 -8.45
N PHE A 75 -1.57 -6.66 -8.50
CA PHE A 75 -0.73 -5.95 -9.46
C PHE A 75 0.76 -6.04 -9.12
N THR A 76 1.10 -5.99 -7.83
CA THR A 76 2.48 -6.08 -7.36
C THR A 76 3.05 -7.45 -7.67
N LYS A 77 2.29 -8.52 -7.40
CA LYS A 77 2.67 -9.92 -7.69
C LYS A 77 2.87 -10.21 -9.19
N LEU A 78 2.24 -9.44 -10.08
CA LEU A 78 2.48 -9.54 -11.52
C LEU A 78 3.83 -8.93 -11.93
N ILE A 79 4.30 -7.93 -11.18
CA ILE A 79 5.53 -7.20 -11.47
C ILE A 79 6.71 -7.86 -10.77
N ILE A 80 6.62 -8.08 -9.45
CA ILE A 80 7.69 -8.62 -8.60
C ILE A 80 7.13 -9.30 -7.34
N GLU A 81 7.72 -10.44 -6.98
CA GLU A 81 7.49 -11.10 -5.69
C GLU A 81 8.78 -11.01 -4.86
N LEU A 82 8.69 -10.58 -3.59
CA LEU A 82 9.83 -10.45 -2.69
C LEU A 82 9.80 -11.52 -1.61
N ASP A 83 10.96 -12.05 -1.24
CA ASP A 83 11.07 -13.01 -0.16
C ASP A 83 11.06 -12.31 1.22
N LYS A 84 9.89 -12.35 1.87
CA LYS A 84 9.69 -11.79 3.22
C LYS A 84 10.62 -12.40 4.26
N SER A 85 11.01 -13.68 4.12
CA SER A 85 11.87 -14.35 5.10
C SER A 85 13.29 -13.79 5.06
N VAL A 86 13.81 -13.51 3.85
CA VAL A 86 15.12 -12.90 3.64
C VAL A 86 15.11 -11.45 4.14
N ILE A 87 14.05 -10.69 3.87
CA ILE A 87 13.91 -9.31 4.36
C ILE A 87 13.91 -9.26 5.90
N ASN A 88 13.13 -10.14 6.54
CA ASN A 88 13.10 -10.22 8.01
C ASN A 88 14.44 -10.67 8.58
N ALA A 89 15.12 -11.64 7.95
CA ALA A 89 16.43 -12.12 8.39
C ALA A 89 17.51 -11.02 8.30
N ILE A 90 17.47 -10.19 7.25
CA ILE A 90 18.36 -9.02 7.12
C ILE A 90 18.03 -7.97 8.21
N ALA A 91 16.75 -7.74 8.50
CA ALA A 91 16.32 -6.83 9.55
C ALA A 91 16.78 -7.29 10.95
N THR A 92 16.86 -8.61 11.18
CA THR A 92 17.42 -9.21 12.40
C THR A 92 18.95 -9.35 12.40
N ASN A 93 19.63 -8.86 11.36
CA ASN A 93 21.09 -8.91 11.18
C ASN A 93 21.67 -10.34 11.15
N ASP A 94 20.97 -11.29 10.53
CA ASP A 94 21.50 -12.64 10.29
C ASP A 94 22.50 -12.61 9.10
N GLU A 95 23.71 -13.15 9.29
CA GLU A 95 24.74 -13.23 8.26
C GLU A 95 24.37 -14.19 7.13
N SER A 96 23.51 -15.18 7.41
CA SER A 96 23.07 -16.18 6.43
C SER A 96 22.23 -15.59 5.27
N ALA A 97 21.65 -14.41 5.48
CA ALA A 97 20.72 -13.76 4.55
C ALA A 97 21.40 -12.76 3.59
N LYS A 98 22.63 -12.31 3.87
CA LYS A 98 23.32 -11.26 3.08
C LYS A 98 23.66 -11.67 1.64
N ASN A 99 23.78 -12.98 1.39
CA ASN A 99 24.13 -13.55 0.09
C ASN A 99 22.94 -14.17 -0.65
N LYS A 100 21.71 -14.05 -0.13
CA LYS A 100 20.50 -14.57 -0.76
C LYS A 100 19.83 -13.48 -1.63
N SER A 101 19.18 -13.90 -2.71
CA SER A 101 18.37 -12.97 -3.53
C SER A 101 17.11 -12.55 -2.78
N LEU A 102 16.75 -11.28 -2.90
CA LEU A 102 15.52 -10.67 -2.38
C LEU A 102 14.32 -10.96 -3.27
N VAL A 103 14.55 -11.23 -4.56
CA VAL A 103 13.50 -11.49 -5.54
C VAL A 103 13.18 -12.98 -5.55
N LYS A 104 11.92 -13.32 -5.27
CA LYS A 104 11.50 -14.71 -5.16
C LYS A 104 11.24 -15.29 -6.54
N VAL A 105 12.21 -16.00 -7.10
CA VAL A 105 12.08 -16.68 -8.40
C VAL A 105 11.20 -17.94 -8.31
N TRP A 106 11.20 -18.63 -7.16
CA TRP A 106 10.51 -19.89 -6.94
C TRP A 106 9.35 -19.73 -5.96
N CYS A 107 8.12 -20.02 -6.40
CA CYS A 107 6.91 -19.81 -5.59
C CYS A 107 6.49 -21.07 -4.85
N ILE A 108 6.66 -22.23 -5.48
CA ILE A 108 6.35 -23.53 -4.89
C ILE A 108 7.67 -24.20 -4.56
N THR A 109 7.93 -24.34 -3.28
CA THR A 109 9.09 -25.05 -2.71
C THR A 109 8.58 -26.12 -1.77
N GLU A 110 9.03 -27.36 -1.91
CA GLU A 110 8.70 -28.44 -0.99
C GLU A 110 9.92 -28.75 -0.12
N THR A 111 9.75 -28.63 1.19
CA THR A 111 10.82 -28.90 2.15
C THR A 111 10.67 -30.32 2.66
N ASN A 112 11.40 -31.25 2.05
CA ASN A 112 11.44 -32.63 2.51
C ASN A 112 12.47 -32.74 3.65
N VAL A 113 12.00 -33.09 4.84
CA VAL A 113 12.86 -33.34 6.00
C VAL A 113 13.22 -34.82 6.00
N THR A 114 14.47 -35.13 5.67
CA THR A 114 14.99 -36.49 5.73
C THR A 114 15.87 -36.66 6.95
N LEU A 115 15.76 -37.82 7.60
CA LEU A 115 16.65 -38.23 8.67
C LEU A 115 17.96 -38.72 8.04
N GLN A 116 19.02 -37.94 8.20
CA GLN A 116 20.35 -38.32 7.73
C GLN A 116 21.30 -38.50 8.91
N ASN A 117 22.20 -39.47 8.77
CA ASN A 117 23.24 -39.73 9.74
C ASN A 117 24.39 -38.74 9.49
N VAL A 118 24.62 -37.84 10.44
CA VAL A 118 25.70 -36.84 10.36
C VAL A 118 26.76 -37.11 11.41
N THR A 119 28.01 -36.79 11.08
CA THR A 119 29.15 -36.90 12.00
C THR A 119 29.27 -35.67 12.88
N ILE A 120 29.36 -35.85 14.19
CA ILE A 120 29.56 -34.76 15.15
C ILE A 120 31.07 -34.52 15.35
N PRO A 121 31.55 -33.27 15.37
CA PRO A 121 32.92 -32.97 15.74
C PRO A 121 33.24 -33.42 17.17
N PRO A 122 34.46 -33.88 17.47
CA PRO A 122 34.84 -34.47 18.77
C PRO A 122 34.74 -33.51 19.98
N SER A 123 34.38 -32.24 19.76
CA SER A 123 34.21 -31.20 20.79
C SER A 123 32.80 -31.11 21.37
N GLU A 124 31.79 -31.73 20.75
CA GLU A 124 30.40 -31.73 21.23
C GLU A 124 30.01 -33.13 21.71
N ASN A 125 29.78 -33.28 23.01
CA ASN A 125 29.28 -34.53 23.58
C ASN A 125 27.78 -34.68 23.30
N CYS A 126 27.36 -35.82 22.75
CA CYS A 126 25.95 -36.13 22.55
C CYS A 126 25.18 -36.09 23.88
N THR A 127 24.15 -35.24 23.95
CA THR A 127 23.30 -35.09 25.14
C THR A 127 22.25 -36.22 25.26
N SER A 128 22.08 -37.06 24.23
CA SER A 128 21.13 -38.18 24.21
C SER A 128 21.79 -39.48 23.72
N SER A 129 21.74 -40.53 24.55
CA SER A 129 22.37 -41.83 24.31
C SER A 129 21.60 -42.75 23.35
N GLU A 130 20.35 -42.43 23.01
CA GLU A 130 19.50 -43.27 22.15
C GLU A 130 19.62 -42.95 20.64
N LEU A 131 20.24 -41.82 20.27
CA LEU A 131 20.31 -41.32 18.89
C LEU A 131 21.75 -41.14 18.38
N CYS A 132 22.76 -41.53 19.19
CA CYS A 132 24.17 -41.46 18.82
C CYS A 132 24.86 -42.81 18.98
N TRP A 133 25.69 -43.18 17.99
CA TRP A 133 26.58 -44.34 18.07
C TRP A 133 27.97 -43.96 17.59
N SER A 134 29.00 -44.58 18.17
CA SER A 134 30.40 -44.37 17.81
C SER A 134 30.90 -45.56 17.00
N GLU A 135 31.41 -45.32 15.79
CA GLU A 135 32.06 -46.34 14.98
C GLU A 135 33.45 -45.84 14.57
N GLY A 136 34.50 -46.40 15.18
CA GLY A 136 35.87 -45.91 15.04
C GLY A 136 36.12 -44.60 15.81
N ASN A 137 36.85 -43.65 15.21
CA ASN A 137 37.20 -42.36 15.79
C ASN A 137 36.12 -41.27 15.56
N VAL A 138 34.90 -41.67 15.19
CA VAL A 138 33.83 -40.75 14.76
C VAL A 138 32.52 -41.10 15.45
N THR A 139 31.83 -40.07 15.96
CA THR A 139 30.49 -40.16 16.57
C THR A 139 29.43 -39.73 15.55
N TRP A 140 28.45 -40.60 15.32
CA TRP A 140 27.31 -40.37 14.44
C TRP A 140 26.09 -39.94 15.24
N THR A 141 25.27 -39.08 14.66
CA THR A 141 23.94 -38.74 15.18
C THR A 141 22.92 -38.62 14.06
N MET A 142 21.65 -38.87 14.38
CA MET A 142 20.55 -38.59 13.47
C MET A 142 20.16 -37.11 13.56
N LYS A 143 20.33 -36.38 12.46
CA LYS A 143 19.90 -34.97 12.35
C LYS A 143 18.84 -34.84 11.26
N ASN A 144 17.80 -34.07 11.56
CA ASN A 144 16.82 -33.64 10.57
C ASN A 144 17.51 -32.68 9.59
N ILE A 145 17.73 -33.11 8.35
CA ILE A 145 18.20 -32.24 7.28
C ILE A 145 16.99 -31.88 6.41
N SER A 146 16.74 -30.58 6.29
CA SER A 146 15.71 -30.04 5.40
C SER A 146 16.31 -29.83 4.01
N GLU A 147 15.90 -30.64 3.04
CA GLU A 147 16.19 -30.40 1.62
C GLU A 147 15.02 -29.64 1.00
N THR A 148 15.32 -28.58 0.25
CA THR A 148 14.29 -27.74 -0.40
C THR A 148 14.29 -28.05 -1.89
N GLU A 149 13.19 -28.62 -2.38
CA GLU A 149 12.97 -28.86 -3.80
C GLU A 149 12.24 -27.67 -4.42
N TYR A 150 12.77 -27.19 -5.54
CA TYR A 150 12.22 -26.06 -6.28
C TYR A 150 11.31 -26.60 -7.40
N ILE A 151 9.99 -26.48 -7.22
CA ILE A 151 9.02 -27.13 -8.11
C ILE A 151 8.60 -26.17 -9.23
N THR A 152 8.13 -24.97 -8.86
CA THR A 152 7.51 -24.04 -9.82
C THR A 152 7.99 -22.62 -9.63
N LYS A 153 8.39 -21.97 -10.74
CA LYS A 153 8.76 -20.56 -10.78
C LYS A 153 7.55 -19.65 -10.57
N CYS A 154 7.77 -18.48 -9.99
CA CYS A 154 6.72 -17.47 -9.79
C CYS A 154 6.24 -16.87 -11.12
N ARG A 155 5.04 -16.28 -11.14
CA ARG A 155 4.45 -15.63 -12.32
C ARG A 155 4.56 -14.12 -12.24
N HIS A 156 5.79 -13.60 -12.27
CA HIS A 156 6.07 -12.16 -12.31
C HIS A 156 7.06 -11.82 -13.43
N LEU A 157 7.13 -10.54 -13.82
CA LEU A 157 7.90 -10.06 -14.98
C LEU A 157 9.38 -10.50 -14.98
N PHE A 158 9.97 -10.59 -13.78
CA PHE A 158 11.38 -10.95 -13.58
C PHE A 158 11.64 -12.42 -13.21
N ALA A 159 10.64 -13.31 -13.28
CA ALA A 159 10.79 -14.71 -12.85
C ALA A 159 11.67 -15.55 -13.79
N GLU A 160 11.80 -15.12 -15.05
CA GLU A 160 12.59 -15.80 -16.08
C GLU A 160 13.88 -15.04 -16.43
N THR A 161 14.19 -13.94 -15.73
CA THR A 161 15.36 -13.12 -16.02
C THR A 161 16.49 -13.36 -15.02
N ASP A 162 17.69 -13.67 -15.50
CA ASP A 162 18.90 -13.83 -14.68
C ASP A 162 19.59 -12.47 -14.39
N LEU A 163 18.81 -11.46 -14.05
CA LEU A 163 19.33 -10.13 -13.72
C LEU A 163 19.67 -10.04 -12.23
N PRO A 164 20.74 -9.32 -11.83
CA PRO A 164 21.01 -9.08 -10.42
C PRO A 164 19.91 -8.22 -9.80
N ASP A 165 19.59 -8.46 -8.52
CA ASP A 165 18.55 -7.74 -7.76
C ASP A 165 18.68 -6.21 -7.85
N LEU A 166 19.92 -5.70 -7.88
CA LEU A 166 20.20 -4.27 -8.04
C LEU A 166 19.70 -3.74 -9.40
N ALA A 167 19.92 -4.48 -10.48
CA ALA A 167 19.48 -4.06 -11.82
C ALA A 167 17.95 -4.05 -11.92
N ILE A 168 17.30 -5.08 -11.37
CA ILE A 168 15.83 -5.15 -11.28
C ILE A 168 15.29 -3.94 -10.50
N GLY A 169 15.91 -3.64 -9.35
CA GLY A 169 15.57 -2.46 -8.54
C GLY A 169 15.69 -1.14 -9.30
N LEU A 170 16.78 -0.94 -10.07
CA LEU A 170 16.97 0.27 -10.87
C LEU A 170 15.94 0.41 -12.01
N ILE A 171 15.60 -0.70 -12.68
CA ILE A 171 14.58 -0.71 -13.73
C ILE A 171 13.21 -0.35 -13.13
N LEU A 172 12.84 -0.96 -12.00
CA LEU A 172 11.58 -0.69 -11.30
C LEU A 172 11.50 0.76 -10.79
N LEU A 173 12.61 1.30 -10.28
CA LEU A 173 12.68 2.69 -9.83
C LEU A 173 12.47 3.65 -11.00
N ALA A 174 13.14 3.42 -12.14
CA ALA A 174 12.98 4.26 -13.32
C ALA A 174 11.54 4.21 -13.86
N LEU A 175 10.93 3.02 -13.96
CA LEU A 175 9.55 2.86 -14.41
C LEU A 175 8.55 3.51 -13.47
N SER A 176 8.69 3.32 -12.15
CA SER A 176 7.78 3.91 -11.16
C SER A 176 7.86 5.43 -11.17
N LEU A 177 9.06 6.01 -11.32
CA LEU A 177 9.25 7.45 -11.44
C LEU A 177 8.59 8.01 -12.72
N LEU A 178 8.72 7.32 -13.86
CA LEU A 178 8.06 7.74 -15.11
C LEU A 178 6.53 7.72 -14.98
N VAL A 179 5.97 6.66 -14.40
CA VAL A 179 4.52 6.54 -14.16
C VAL A 179 4.03 7.63 -13.22
N LEU A 180 4.75 7.88 -12.12
CA LEU A 180 4.41 8.92 -11.15
C LEU A 180 4.45 10.31 -11.78
N CYS A 181 5.50 10.64 -12.53
CA CYS A 181 5.61 11.91 -13.24
C CYS A 181 4.48 12.09 -14.27
N SER A 182 4.18 11.04 -15.05
CA SER A 182 3.07 11.05 -16.01
C SER A 182 1.72 11.29 -15.30
N CYS A 183 1.48 10.59 -14.19
CA CYS A 183 0.27 10.74 -13.38
C CYS A 183 0.13 12.17 -12.84
N LEU A 184 1.20 12.76 -12.31
CA LEU A 184 1.20 14.15 -11.84
C LEU A 184 0.95 15.16 -12.96
N VAL A 185 1.51 14.96 -14.15
CA VAL A 185 1.21 15.82 -15.30
C VAL A 185 -0.25 15.64 -15.74
N MET A 186 -0.73 14.41 -15.76
CA MET A 186 -2.11 14.08 -16.15
C MET A 186 -3.12 14.68 -15.17
N ILE A 187 -2.91 14.59 -13.86
CA ILE A 187 -3.84 15.17 -12.87
C ILE A 187 -3.91 16.69 -12.97
N VAL A 188 -2.77 17.36 -13.19
CA VAL A 188 -2.74 18.82 -13.39
C VAL A 188 -3.47 19.20 -14.69
N LYS A 189 -3.29 18.43 -15.77
CA LYS A 189 -4.00 18.67 -17.03
C LYS A 189 -5.51 18.39 -16.91
N LEU A 190 -5.90 17.33 -16.21
CA LEU A 190 -7.30 17.01 -15.94
C LEU A 190 -7.95 18.14 -15.13
N LEU A 191 -7.31 18.60 -14.06
CA LEU A 191 -7.83 19.70 -13.24
C LEU A 191 -7.95 21.00 -14.06
N ASN A 192 -6.94 21.35 -14.87
CA ASN A 192 -7.00 22.51 -15.76
C ASN A 192 -8.06 22.37 -16.87
N SER A 193 -8.32 21.14 -17.33
CA SER A 193 -9.35 20.85 -18.33
C SER A 193 -10.75 20.98 -17.73
N VAL A 194 -10.98 20.40 -16.55
CA VAL A 194 -12.27 20.49 -15.83
C VAL A 194 -12.62 21.94 -15.48
N LEU A 195 -11.64 22.73 -15.03
CA LEU A 195 -11.83 24.15 -14.68
C LEU A 195 -12.12 25.07 -15.88
N LYS A 196 -11.83 24.65 -17.12
CA LYS A 196 -12.07 25.45 -18.34
C LYS A 196 -13.13 24.84 -19.28
N GLY A 197 -13.57 23.61 -19.03
CA GLY A 197 -14.47 22.85 -19.88
C GLY A 197 -15.96 23.11 -19.62
N GLN A 198 -16.82 22.20 -20.09
CA GLN A 198 -18.28 22.28 -19.94
C GLN A 198 -18.74 22.37 -18.49
N VAL A 199 -18.03 21.72 -17.57
CA VAL A 199 -18.26 21.76 -16.12
C VAL A 199 -18.17 23.20 -15.58
N ALA A 200 -17.22 24.00 -16.04
CA ALA A 200 -17.11 25.41 -15.65
C ALA A 200 -18.31 26.26 -16.09
N SER A 201 -18.92 25.93 -17.26
CA SER A 201 -20.15 26.56 -17.72
C SER A 201 -21.35 26.18 -16.86
N VAL A 202 -21.45 24.90 -16.45
CA VAL A 202 -22.50 24.42 -15.55
C VAL A 202 -22.36 25.04 -14.16
N ILE A 203 -21.15 25.13 -13.62
CA ILE A 203 -20.86 25.82 -12.36
C ILE A 203 -21.27 27.30 -12.46
N LYS A 204 -20.86 28.00 -13.52
CA LYS A 204 -21.21 29.42 -13.73
C LYS A 204 -22.73 29.60 -13.85
N LYS A 205 -23.42 28.71 -14.58
CA LYS A 205 -24.88 28.78 -14.75
C LYS A 205 -25.61 28.51 -13.45
N THR A 206 -25.15 27.52 -12.67
CA THR A 206 -25.77 27.14 -11.39
C THR A 206 -25.55 28.21 -10.32
N ILE A 207 -24.35 28.77 -10.20
CA ILE A 207 -24.04 29.85 -9.25
C ILE A 207 -24.78 31.14 -9.61
N ASN A 208 -24.96 31.43 -10.91
CA ASN A 208 -25.62 32.64 -11.37
C ASN A 208 -27.14 32.48 -11.54
N THR A 209 -27.73 31.37 -11.07
CA THR A 209 -29.18 31.18 -11.02
C THR A 209 -29.69 31.66 -9.66
N ASP A 210 -29.95 32.97 -9.55
CA ASP A 210 -30.70 33.52 -8.43
C ASP A 210 -32.20 33.33 -8.69
N PHE A 211 -32.86 32.52 -7.87
CA PHE A 211 -34.32 32.39 -7.92
C PHE A 211 -34.99 33.63 -7.35
N PRO A 212 -36.06 34.15 -8.01
CA PRO A 212 -36.82 35.28 -7.49
C PRO A 212 -37.46 34.94 -6.13
N PHE A 213 -37.60 35.95 -5.28
CA PHE A 213 -38.27 35.83 -3.98
C PHE A 213 -39.67 35.19 -4.16
N PRO A 214 -40.08 34.20 -3.35
CA PRO A 214 -39.55 33.81 -2.02
C PRO A 214 -38.57 32.61 -1.98
N PHE A 215 -38.20 32.00 -3.11
CA PHE A 215 -37.45 30.72 -3.13
C PHE A 215 -35.92 30.85 -3.13
N THR A 216 -35.38 31.97 -2.64
CA THR A 216 -33.94 32.25 -2.67
C THR A 216 -33.10 31.23 -1.87
N TRP A 217 -33.68 30.57 -0.85
CA TRP A 217 -32.96 29.50 -0.11
C TRP A 217 -32.65 28.28 -0.99
N LEU A 218 -33.47 28.01 -2.01
CA LEU A 218 -33.40 26.78 -2.81
C LEU A 218 -32.19 26.78 -3.76
N ALA A 219 -31.72 27.96 -4.15
CA ALA A 219 -30.56 28.13 -5.02
C ALA A 219 -29.32 27.42 -4.45
N GLY A 220 -29.07 27.54 -3.15
CA GLY A 220 -27.93 26.89 -2.47
C GLY A 220 -28.02 25.36 -2.48
N TYR A 221 -29.21 24.80 -2.26
CA TYR A 221 -29.42 23.34 -2.31
C TYR A 221 -29.29 22.79 -3.73
N LEU A 222 -29.79 23.52 -4.73
CA LEU A 222 -29.60 23.17 -6.15
C LEU A 222 -28.12 23.21 -6.55
N ALA A 223 -27.35 24.17 -6.03
CA ALA A 223 -25.90 24.22 -6.24
C ALA A 223 -25.17 23.03 -5.61
N MET A 224 -25.56 22.60 -4.41
CA MET A 224 -25.00 21.40 -3.77
C MET A 224 -25.38 20.12 -4.52
N LEU A 225 -26.62 20.01 -5.00
CA LEU A 225 -27.11 18.84 -5.75
C LEU A 225 -26.44 18.73 -7.13
N ALA A 226 -26.27 19.85 -7.83
CA ALA A 226 -25.49 19.91 -9.06
C ALA A 226 -24.01 19.59 -8.82
N GLY A 227 -23.44 20.05 -7.69
CA GLY A 227 -22.08 19.70 -7.29
C GLY A 227 -21.88 18.23 -6.95
N ALA A 228 -22.89 17.57 -6.36
CA ALA A 228 -22.86 16.14 -6.07
C ALA A 228 -23.09 15.24 -7.31
N GLY A 229 -23.70 15.78 -8.37
CA GLY A 229 -23.97 15.07 -9.62
C GLY A 229 -22.90 15.19 -10.71
N MET A 230 -21.84 16.01 -10.48
CA MET A 230 -20.72 16.21 -11.41
C MET A 230 -19.50 15.38 -11.03
#